data_AF-A0A2T9YNX6-F1
#
_entry.id   AF-A0A2T9YNX6-F1
#
_cell.length_a   1.000
_cell.length_b   1.000
_cell.length_c   1.000
_cell.angle_alpha   90.00
_cell.angle_beta   90.00
_cell.angle_gamma   90.00
#
_symmetry.space_group_name_H-M   'P 1'
#
loop_
_entity.id
_entity.type
_entity.pdbx_description
1 polymer ?
#
loop_
_entity_poly.entity_id
_entity_poly.type
_entity_poly.pdbx_seq_one_letter_code
_entity_poly.pdbx_strand_id
1 'polypeptide(L)'
;MSKRHNGEDHSTPAAVPNTDGGHSSHTVNASTFMLVTGAIAMGLCFIMLLTSLPPIRKRFYEVFYYTHHLFVATVVFSVIHSGFSKLWIIGIAFYCSNKLYNFVSIKKYTNKEVEVEVISEKAITISFPKKKNLVSNFGLSKDNTGKYVYVCCPKISKLQWHAFDLTGGSNGNFDKVIISANGNWTRRVYNLLSENSKSAPDSDFNYSILVSKPFTSKYSHVFENDIAILVSGGTGISPMIPIINKHAHYLTTKKRKHSLEKIHLVWICRDASLFDLLEEPLNNLISKDLNERLTVTIYYTGSKINETSVGQHQKSALFELPQVSLVYSKPDLYDVYTEIITKYESNKNIGIVAVGSESLTEQAKRISRKWARENKRAFRVNFYSAAL
;
A
#
# COMPACT_ATOMS: atom_id res chain seq x y z
N MET A 1 -89.01 -46.17 12.41
CA MET A 1 -89.27 -47.08 11.26
C MET A 1 -87.91 -47.61 10.80
N SER A 2 -87.56 -48.86 11.12
CA SER A 2 -87.68 -50.06 10.24
C SER A 2 -86.67 -49.98 9.07
N LYS A 3 -85.72 -50.90 8.77
CA LYS A 3 -85.37 -52.31 9.05
C LYS A 3 -83.89 -52.49 8.60
N ARG A 4 -83.00 -53.20 9.32
CA ARG A 4 -82.55 -54.62 9.13
C ARG A 4 -82.24 -55.07 7.69
N HIS A 5 -80.98 -55.50 7.43
CA HIS A 5 -80.50 -56.89 7.12
C HIS A 5 -78.98 -56.86 6.78
N ASN A 6 -78.06 -57.51 7.54
CA ASN A 6 -77.52 -58.90 7.46
C ASN A 6 -76.89 -59.25 6.09
N GLY A 7 -75.74 -59.92 5.94
CA GLY A 7 -74.74 -60.61 6.80
C GLY A 7 -73.42 -60.70 5.99
N GLU A 8 -72.35 -61.44 6.28
CA GLU A 8 -72.03 -62.55 7.17
C GLU A 8 -70.49 -62.58 7.34
N ASP A 9 -70.04 -63.17 8.45
CA ASP A 9 -68.65 -63.45 8.82
C ASP A 9 -67.95 -64.44 7.86
N HIS A 10 -66.61 -64.33 7.76
CA HIS A 10 -65.77 -65.52 7.83
C HIS A 10 -64.36 -65.22 8.40
N SER A 11 -63.94 -66.18 9.20
CA SER A 11 -62.80 -66.31 10.11
C SER A 11 -61.41 -66.32 9.45
N THR A 12 -60.43 -65.95 10.28
CA THR A 12 -58.97 -65.85 10.10
C THR A 12 -58.28 -67.20 9.80
N PRO A 13 -57.03 -67.22 9.30
CA PRO A 13 -55.90 -67.30 10.24
C PRO A 13 -54.67 -66.45 9.90
N ALA A 14 -53.87 -66.24 10.93
CA ALA A 14 -52.67 -65.42 10.99
C ALA A 14 -51.52 -65.88 10.07
N ALA A 15 -50.77 -64.91 9.54
CA ALA A 15 -49.37 -65.07 9.15
C ALA A 15 -48.60 -63.78 9.55
N VAL A 16 -47.51 -63.96 10.28
CA VAL A 16 -46.52 -62.95 10.71
C VAL A 16 -45.21 -63.28 9.98
N PRO A 17 -44.21 -62.40 9.86
CA PRO A 17 -44.16 -61.07 9.24
C PRO A 17 -43.24 -61.11 7.98
N ASN A 18 -43.19 -60.05 7.16
CA ASN A 18 -41.99 -59.82 6.35
C ASN A 18 -41.53 -58.37 6.52
N THR A 19 -40.42 -58.27 7.23
CA THR A 19 -39.60 -57.09 7.39
C THR A 19 -38.87 -56.81 6.09
N ASP A 20 -39.31 -55.79 5.35
CA ASP A 20 -38.43 -55.08 4.44
C ASP A 20 -38.38 -53.64 4.88
N GLY A 21 -37.31 -53.34 5.63
CA GLY A 21 -36.88 -51.99 5.92
C GLY A 21 -36.54 -51.29 4.62
N GLY A 22 -37.52 -50.56 4.08
CA GLY A 22 -37.27 -49.52 3.08
C GLY A 22 -36.50 -48.38 3.74
N HIS A 23 -35.18 -48.52 3.85
CA HIS A 23 -34.31 -47.36 3.93
C HIS A 23 -34.53 -46.54 2.66
N SER A 24 -35.34 -45.50 2.76
CA SER A 24 -35.38 -44.41 1.80
C SER A 24 -34.02 -43.73 1.80
N SER A 25 -33.08 -44.30 1.05
CA SER A 25 -31.89 -43.58 0.63
C SER A 25 -32.38 -42.39 -0.20
N HIS A 26 -32.50 -41.23 0.44
CA HIS A 26 -32.62 -39.95 -0.25
C HIS A 26 -31.33 -39.72 -1.05
N THR A 27 -31.20 -40.41 -2.19
CA THR A 27 -30.22 -40.05 -3.22
C THR A 27 -30.70 -38.72 -3.78
N VAL A 28 -30.10 -37.63 -3.30
CA VAL A 28 -30.30 -36.29 -3.86
C VAL A 28 -29.72 -36.32 -5.28
N ASN A 29 -30.56 -36.60 -6.28
CA ASN A 29 -30.16 -36.49 -7.67
C ASN A 29 -29.96 -35.01 -8.00
N ALA A 30 -28.69 -34.57 -8.00
CA ALA A 30 -28.34 -33.27 -8.55
C ALA A 30 -28.78 -33.25 -10.02
N SER A 31 -29.57 -32.25 -10.42
CA SER A 31 -29.94 -32.11 -11.82
C SER A 31 -28.67 -31.96 -12.67
N THR A 32 -28.65 -32.50 -13.89
CA THR A 32 -27.51 -32.35 -14.82
C THR A 32 -27.08 -30.88 -14.95
N PHE A 33 -28.03 -29.95 -14.86
CA PHE A 33 -27.79 -28.51 -14.80
C PHE A 33 -26.94 -28.07 -13.59
N MET A 34 -27.26 -28.54 -12.37
CA MET A 34 -26.46 -28.28 -11.17
C MET A 34 -25.05 -28.87 -11.31
N LEU A 35 -24.91 -30.08 -11.85
CA LEU A 35 -23.60 -30.71 -12.09
C LEU A 35 -22.73 -29.89 -13.05
N VAL A 36 -23.30 -29.46 -14.19
CA VAL A 36 -22.58 -28.67 -15.20
C VAL A 36 -22.14 -27.32 -14.62
N THR A 37 -23.06 -26.59 -13.98
CA THR A 37 -22.77 -25.27 -13.41
C THR A 37 -21.74 -25.34 -12.28
N GLY A 38 -21.82 -26.37 -11.45
CA GLY A 38 -20.83 -26.65 -10.39
C GLY A 38 -19.46 -27.01 -10.96
N ALA A 39 -19.40 -27.84 -12.00
CA ALA A 39 -18.14 -28.21 -12.66
C ALA A 39 -17.44 -27.01 -13.31
N ILE A 40 -18.20 -26.11 -13.95
CA ILE A 40 -17.67 -24.86 -14.52
C ILE A 40 -17.12 -23.97 -13.40
N ALA A 41 -17.89 -23.74 -12.33
CA ALA A 41 -17.42 -22.93 -11.20
C ALA A 41 -16.14 -23.51 -10.58
N MET A 42 -16.06 -24.83 -10.42
CA MET A 42 -14.88 -25.53 -9.91
C MET A 42 -13.67 -25.36 -10.83
N GLY A 43 -13.85 -25.50 -12.14
CA GLY A 43 -12.78 -25.30 -13.13
C GLY A 43 -12.23 -23.86 -13.10
N LEU A 44 -13.10 -22.86 -13.01
CA LEU A 44 -12.69 -21.45 -12.90
C LEU A 44 -11.93 -21.19 -11.59
N CYS A 45 -12.43 -21.71 -10.46
CA CYS A 45 -11.73 -21.68 -9.17
C CYS A 45 -10.33 -22.29 -9.26
N PHE A 46 -10.20 -23.44 -9.94
CA PHE A 46 -8.92 -24.13 -10.08
C PHE A 46 -7.90 -23.32 -10.88
N ILE A 47 -8.32 -22.73 -12.01
CA ILE A 47 -7.45 -21.83 -12.80
C ILE A 47 -6.99 -20.66 -11.93
N MET A 48 -7.91 -20.01 -11.22
CA MET A 48 -7.57 -18.91 -10.32
C MET A 48 -6.61 -19.33 -9.20
N LEU A 49 -6.81 -20.52 -8.62
CA LEU A 49 -5.96 -21.05 -7.56
C LEU A 49 -4.53 -21.26 -8.07
N LEU A 50 -4.37 -21.91 -9.22
CA LEU A 50 -3.07 -22.16 -9.84
C LEU A 50 -2.31 -20.86 -10.09
N THR A 51 -2.94 -19.87 -10.72
CA THR A 51 -2.27 -18.61 -11.03
C THR A 51 -2.02 -17.74 -9.79
N SER A 52 -2.76 -17.98 -8.69
CA SER A 52 -2.56 -17.29 -7.41
C SER A 52 -1.44 -17.87 -6.54
N LEU A 53 -0.87 -19.02 -6.91
CA LEU A 53 0.24 -19.63 -6.17
C LEU A 53 1.47 -18.67 -6.13
N PRO A 54 2.16 -18.54 -4.99
CA PRO A 54 3.26 -17.58 -4.83
C PRO A 54 4.36 -17.65 -5.91
N PRO A 55 4.82 -18.84 -6.37
CA PRO A 55 5.84 -18.93 -7.41
C PRO A 55 5.37 -18.33 -8.74
N ILE A 56 4.10 -18.58 -9.12
CA ILE A 56 3.52 -18.12 -10.38
C ILE A 56 3.25 -16.62 -10.32
N ARG A 57 2.53 -16.17 -9.28
CA ARG A 57 2.18 -14.74 -9.14
C ARG A 57 3.40 -13.83 -9.05
N LYS A 58 4.49 -14.26 -8.39
CA LYS A 58 5.72 -13.47 -8.29
C LYS A 58 6.45 -13.33 -9.64
N ARG A 59 6.35 -14.33 -10.52
CA ARG A 59 7.05 -14.35 -11.81
C ARG A 59 6.20 -13.80 -12.96
N PHE A 60 4.90 -14.05 -12.94
CA PHE A 60 3.93 -13.71 -13.98
C PHE A 60 2.73 -12.95 -13.40
N TYR A 61 3.00 -11.80 -12.81
CA TYR A 61 1.99 -11.00 -12.13
C TYR A 61 0.81 -10.61 -13.04
N GLU A 62 1.06 -10.31 -14.33
CA GLU A 62 0.00 -9.97 -15.28
C GLU A 62 -0.95 -11.13 -15.53
N VAL A 63 -0.43 -12.35 -15.70
CA VAL A 63 -1.23 -13.58 -15.87
C VAL A 63 -2.08 -13.82 -14.64
N PHE A 64 -1.48 -13.73 -13.44
CA PHE A 64 -2.22 -13.77 -12.19
C PHE A 64 -3.35 -12.73 -12.17
N TYR A 65 -3.03 -11.47 -12.46
CA TYR A 65 -3.99 -10.37 -12.39
C TYR A 65 -5.20 -10.61 -13.29
N TYR A 66 -4.99 -10.95 -14.57
CA TYR A 66 -6.08 -11.15 -15.53
C TYR A 66 -6.91 -12.40 -15.21
N THR A 67 -6.27 -13.53 -14.90
CA THR A 67 -6.99 -14.77 -14.58
C THR A 67 -7.73 -14.69 -13.25
N HIS A 68 -7.25 -13.88 -12.28
CA HIS A 68 -7.96 -13.72 -11.01
C HIS A 68 -9.32 -13.03 -11.19
N HIS A 69 -9.52 -12.22 -12.24
CA HIS A 69 -10.83 -11.60 -12.55
C HIS A 69 -11.89 -12.62 -12.99
N LEU A 70 -11.51 -13.87 -13.29
CA LEU A 70 -12.45 -14.97 -13.48
C LEU A 70 -13.31 -15.25 -12.23
N PHE A 71 -13.00 -14.62 -11.07
CA PHE A 71 -13.86 -14.65 -9.89
C PHE A 71 -15.27 -14.15 -10.20
N VAL A 72 -15.43 -13.20 -11.13
CA VAL A 72 -16.76 -12.69 -11.52
C VAL A 72 -17.59 -13.81 -12.14
N ALA A 73 -17.02 -14.54 -13.10
CA ALA A 73 -17.68 -15.68 -13.71
C ALA A 73 -17.92 -16.80 -12.69
N THR A 74 -16.93 -17.07 -11.83
CA THR A 74 -17.05 -18.05 -10.74
C THR A 74 -18.24 -17.74 -9.84
N VAL A 75 -18.40 -16.49 -9.41
CA VAL A 75 -19.53 -16.03 -8.58
C VAL A 75 -20.86 -16.22 -9.33
N VAL A 76 -20.94 -15.85 -10.61
CA VAL A 76 -22.16 -16.05 -11.42
C VAL A 76 -22.55 -17.53 -11.50
N PHE A 77 -21.61 -18.42 -11.84
CA PHE A 77 -21.89 -19.85 -11.91
C PHE A 77 -22.20 -20.46 -10.54
N SER A 78 -21.57 -19.96 -9.47
CA SER A 78 -21.86 -20.41 -8.10
C SER A 78 -23.27 -20.03 -7.66
N VAL A 79 -23.73 -18.82 -8.00
CA VAL A 79 -25.09 -18.35 -7.74
C VAL A 79 -26.12 -19.19 -8.50
N ILE A 80 -25.86 -19.52 -9.77
CA ILE A 80 -26.74 -20.38 -10.58
C ILE A 80 -26.77 -21.80 -10.01
N HIS A 81 -25.63 -22.32 -9.57
CA HIS A 81 -25.49 -23.67 -9.01
C HIS A 81 -26.21 -23.83 -7.66
N SER A 82 -25.99 -22.89 -6.71
CA SER A 82 -26.54 -22.99 -5.35
C SER A 82 -27.93 -22.37 -5.19
N GLY A 83 -28.40 -21.62 -6.19
CA GLY A 83 -29.56 -20.73 -6.08
C GLY A 83 -29.25 -19.38 -5.43
N PHE A 84 -30.16 -18.43 -5.62
CA PHE A 84 -30.02 -17.03 -5.18
C PHE A 84 -30.46 -16.85 -3.72
N SER A 85 -29.51 -16.96 -2.78
CA SER A 85 -29.76 -16.78 -1.34
C SER A 85 -29.59 -15.32 -0.90
N LYS A 86 -30.16 -14.96 0.27
CA LYS A 86 -29.99 -13.62 0.87
C LYS A 86 -28.51 -13.27 1.12
N LEU A 87 -27.66 -14.27 1.37
CA LEU A 87 -26.21 -14.07 1.58
C LEU A 87 -25.51 -13.60 0.31
N TRP A 88 -25.89 -14.12 -0.87
CA TRP A 88 -25.36 -13.65 -2.15
C TRP A 88 -25.69 -12.18 -2.39
N ILE A 89 -26.94 -11.78 -2.11
CA ILE A 89 -27.39 -10.39 -2.26
C ILE A 89 -26.53 -9.45 -1.41
N ILE A 90 -26.34 -9.77 -0.13
CA ILE A 90 -25.57 -8.94 0.80
C ILE A 90 -24.12 -8.84 0.34
N GLY A 91 -23.49 -9.95 -0.04
CA GLY A 91 -22.10 -9.97 -0.50
C GLY A 91 -21.87 -9.19 -1.80
N ILE A 92 -22.72 -9.40 -2.81
CA ILE A 92 -22.65 -8.69 -4.09
C ILE A 92 -22.94 -7.20 -3.88
N ALA A 93 -23.97 -6.85 -3.10
CA ALA A 93 -24.29 -5.46 -2.80
C ALA A 93 -23.13 -4.74 -2.09
N PHE A 94 -22.49 -5.38 -1.11
CA PHE A 94 -21.33 -4.83 -0.43
C PHE A 94 -20.13 -4.63 -1.39
N TYR A 95 -19.83 -5.63 -2.22
CA TYR A 95 -18.77 -5.55 -3.23
C TYR A 95 -19.03 -4.43 -4.24
N CYS A 96 -20.24 -4.36 -4.81
CA CYS A 96 -20.63 -3.33 -5.78
C CYS A 96 -20.61 -1.94 -5.16
N SER A 97 -21.08 -1.78 -3.93
CA SER A 97 -21.07 -0.50 -3.21
C SER A 97 -19.63 -0.03 -2.97
N ASN A 98 -18.74 -0.90 -2.51
CA ASN A 98 -17.32 -0.58 -2.36
C ASN A 98 -16.67 -0.24 -3.71
N LYS A 99 -16.97 -0.98 -4.78
CA LYS A 99 -16.40 -0.71 -6.11
C LYS A 99 -16.89 0.63 -6.66
N LEU A 100 -18.19 0.93 -6.53
CA LEU A 100 -18.79 2.20 -6.92
C LEU A 100 -18.19 3.37 -6.12
N TYR A 101 -18.05 3.22 -4.79
CA TYR A 101 -17.41 4.22 -3.95
C TYR A 101 -15.99 4.53 -4.42
N ASN A 102 -15.18 3.50 -4.71
CA ASN A 102 -13.82 3.69 -5.23
C ASN A 102 -13.83 4.36 -6.61
N PHE A 103 -14.75 3.97 -7.50
CA PHE A 103 -14.86 4.54 -8.85
C PHE A 103 -15.23 6.03 -8.82
N VAL A 104 -16.27 6.42 -8.07
CA VAL A 104 -16.70 7.82 -7.92
C VAL A 104 -15.65 8.67 -7.19
N SER A 105 -14.77 8.04 -6.40
CA SER A 105 -13.68 8.74 -5.71
C SER A 105 -12.46 9.01 -6.59
N ILE A 106 -12.40 8.48 -7.81
CA ILE A 106 -11.29 8.72 -8.76
C ILE A 106 -11.34 10.17 -9.23
N LYS A 107 -10.21 10.86 -9.12
CA LYS A 107 -10.03 12.22 -9.62
C LYS A 107 -9.25 12.17 -10.93
N LYS A 108 -9.74 12.88 -11.94
CA LYS A 108 -9.02 13.10 -13.20
C LYS A 108 -8.33 14.45 -13.16
N TYR A 109 -7.06 14.45 -13.55
CA TYR A 109 -6.23 15.62 -13.72
C TYR A 109 -5.74 15.70 -15.15
N THR A 110 -5.78 16.88 -15.76
CA THR A 110 -5.25 17.13 -17.10
C THR A 110 -3.81 17.63 -17.02
N ASN A 111 -3.08 17.57 -18.14
CA ASN A 111 -1.73 18.13 -18.27
C ASN A 111 -1.62 19.60 -17.80
N LYS A 112 -2.67 20.41 -17.94
CA LYS A 112 -2.70 21.82 -17.48
C LYS A 112 -2.78 21.99 -15.96
N GLU A 113 -3.29 20.97 -15.25
CA GLU A 113 -3.44 21.00 -13.80
C GLU A 113 -2.28 20.32 -13.07
N VAL A 114 -1.44 19.58 -13.79
CA VAL A 114 -0.37 18.76 -13.22
C VAL A 114 0.97 19.43 -13.47
N GLU A 115 1.69 19.71 -12.39
CA GLU A 115 3.05 20.21 -12.44
C GLU A 115 4.02 19.03 -12.36
N VAL A 116 4.95 18.94 -13.31
CA VAL A 116 5.95 17.88 -13.36
C VAL A 116 7.33 18.50 -13.24
N GLU A 117 8.11 18.00 -12.28
CA GLU A 117 9.48 18.41 -12.02
C GLU A 117 10.39 17.18 -12.16
N VAL A 118 11.44 17.30 -12.96
CA VAL A 118 12.43 16.23 -13.16
C VAL A 118 13.53 16.39 -12.11
N ILE A 119 13.62 15.43 -11.18
CA ILE A 119 14.62 15.46 -10.11
C ILE A 119 15.93 14.83 -10.57
N SER A 120 15.82 13.70 -11.28
CA SER A 120 16.99 12.97 -11.79
C SER A 120 16.64 12.20 -13.05
N GLU A 121 17.63 11.55 -13.66
CA GLU A 121 17.44 10.70 -14.85
C GLU A 121 16.44 9.55 -14.66
N LYS A 122 16.07 9.23 -13.41
CA LYS A 122 15.18 8.12 -13.07
C LYS A 122 14.07 8.52 -12.10
N ALA A 123 13.91 9.79 -11.77
CA ALA A 123 12.89 10.23 -10.81
C ALA A 123 12.24 11.54 -11.23
N ILE A 124 10.91 11.56 -11.14
CA ILE A 124 10.08 12.76 -11.33
C ILE A 124 9.20 12.99 -10.11
N THR A 125 8.89 14.25 -9.87
CA THR A 125 7.84 14.70 -8.96
C THR A 125 6.62 15.08 -9.77
N ILE A 126 5.45 14.64 -9.31
CA ILE A 126 4.15 15.05 -9.87
C ILE A 126 3.38 15.75 -8.76
N SER A 127 3.01 17.01 -8.99
CA SER A 127 2.16 17.79 -8.11
C SER A 127 0.80 18.02 -8.75
N PHE A 128 -0.28 17.78 -8.00
CA PHE A 128 -1.65 17.97 -8.46
C PHE A 128 -2.50 18.71 -7.41
N PRO A 129 -3.42 19.59 -7.81
CA PRO A 129 -4.18 20.42 -6.88
C PRO A 129 -5.18 19.58 -6.07
N LYS A 130 -5.42 19.99 -4.82
CA LYS A 130 -6.41 19.37 -3.95
C LYS A 130 -7.83 19.72 -4.41
N LYS A 131 -8.45 18.83 -5.19
CA LYS A 131 -9.88 18.93 -5.53
C LYS A 131 -10.74 18.52 -4.33
N LYS A 132 -11.74 19.33 -3.97
CA LYS A 132 -12.78 18.96 -2.99
C LYS A 132 -13.63 17.83 -3.56
N ASN A 133 -13.93 16.82 -2.77
CA ASN A 133 -14.87 15.75 -3.17
C ASN A 133 -16.20 15.93 -2.44
N LEU A 134 -17.31 15.57 -3.08
CA LEU A 134 -18.64 15.48 -2.44
C LEU A 134 -18.61 14.58 -1.19
N VAL A 135 -17.75 13.54 -1.19
CA VAL A 135 -17.59 12.60 -0.07
C VAL A 135 -16.58 13.07 1.00
N SER A 136 -15.86 14.17 0.75
CA SER A 136 -14.89 14.70 1.73
C SER A 136 -15.54 15.36 2.96
N ASN A 137 -16.85 15.60 2.91
CA ASN A 137 -17.63 16.16 4.02
C ASN A 137 -17.88 15.17 5.17
N PHE A 138 -17.57 13.87 5.00
CA PHE A 138 -17.73 12.84 6.05
C PHE A 138 -16.59 12.80 7.10
N GLY A 139 -15.87 13.90 7.31
CA GLY A 139 -14.99 14.06 8.49
C GLY A 139 -13.67 13.28 8.49
N LEU A 140 -13.25 12.69 7.36
CA LEU A 140 -11.95 12.01 7.26
C LEU A 140 -10.81 13.04 7.19
N SER A 141 -9.88 12.95 8.15
CA SER A 141 -8.74 13.86 8.37
C SER A 141 -8.06 14.36 7.07
N LYS A 142 -7.88 15.69 6.98
CA LYS A 142 -7.16 16.42 5.91
C LYS A 142 -5.66 16.12 5.85
N ASP A 143 -5.12 15.43 6.85
CA ASP A 143 -3.70 15.14 6.93
C ASP A 143 -3.31 13.98 6.00
N ASN A 144 -2.33 14.20 5.13
CA ASN A 144 -1.84 13.22 4.17
C ASN A 144 -0.64 12.40 4.69
N THR A 145 -0.23 12.63 5.93
CA THR A 145 0.88 11.88 6.52
C THR A 145 0.54 10.41 6.70
N GLY A 146 1.43 9.55 6.24
CA GLY A 146 1.18 8.11 6.30
C GLY A 146 0.20 7.63 5.25
N LYS A 147 -0.10 8.42 4.21
CA LYS A 147 -1.05 8.03 3.17
C LYS A 147 -0.38 7.88 1.80
N TYR A 148 -0.97 7.03 0.98
CA TYR A 148 -0.60 6.80 -0.40
C TYR A 148 -1.83 6.86 -1.31
N VAL A 149 -1.61 7.08 -2.60
CA VAL A 149 -2.65 7.10 -3.64
C VAL A 149 -2.28 6.15 -4.75
N TYR A 150 -3.27 5.62 -5.45
CA TYR A 150 -3.05 4.92 -6.71
C TYR A 150 -3.12 5.91 -7.87
N VAL A 151 -2.13 5.85 -8.74
CA VAL A 151 -2.00 6.68 -9.94
C VAL A 151 -2.15 5.79 -11.17
N CYS A 152 -2.94 6.25 -12.14
CA CYS A 152 -3.10 5.64 -13.45
C CYS A 152 -2.90 6.71 -14.53
N CYS A 153 -2.20 6.34 -15.59
CA CYS A 153 -2.01 7.18 -16.78
C CYS A 153 -2.67 6.47 -17.97
N PRO A 154 -3.91 6.85 -18.35
CA PRO A 154 -4.66 6.17 -19.41
C PRO A 154 -3.96 6.16 -20.77
N LYS A 155 -3.04 7.10 -21.03
CA LYS A 155 -2.23 7.15 -22.25
C LYS A 155 -1.20 6.01 -22.33
N ILE A 156 -0.74 5.50 -21.18
CA ILE A 156 0.14 4.32 -21.09
C ILE A 156 -0.66 3.03 -20.92
N SER A 157 -1.61 3.03 -19.98
CA SER A 157 -2.50 1.90 -19.73
C SER A 157 -3.75 2.36 -19.00
N LYS A 158 -4.92 1.92 -19.47
CA LYS A 158 -6.21 2.22 -18.84
C LYS A 158 -6.47 1.39 -17.58
N LEU A 159 -5.75 0.29 -17.40
CA LEU A 159 -6.00 -0.71 -16.37
C LEU A 159 -4.91 -0.77 -15.28
N GLN A 160 -3.71 -0.27 -15.55
CA GLN A 160 -2.60 -0.31 -14.59
C GLN A 160 -2.68 0.87 -13.62
N TRP A 161 -2.80 0.55 -12.34
CA TRP A 161 -2.82 1.49 -11.22
C TRP A 161 -1.65 1.17 -10.30
N HIS A 162 -0.84 2.16 -9.96
CA HIS A 162 0.36 2.01 -9.13
C HIS A 162 0.29 2.89 -7.89
N ALA A 163 0.67 2.35 -6.73
CA ALA A 163 0.65 3.07 -5.47
C ALA A 163 1.87 3.98 -5.32
N PHE A 164 1.65 5.22 -4.87
CA PHE A 164 2.70 6.18 -4.54
C PHE A 164 2.37 6.91 -3.23
N ASP A 165 3.37 7.09 -2.38
CA ASP A 165 3.23 7.81 -1.12
C ASP A 165 3.05 9.31 -1.37
N LEU A 166 2.13 9.91 -0.63
CA LEU A 166 1.92 11.35 -0.67
C LEU A 166 3.01 12.04 0.15
N THR A 167 3.84 12.86 -0.49
CA THR A 167 4.92 13.59 0.21
C THR A 167 4.42 14.89 0.84
N GLY A 168 3.22 15.35 0.44
CA GLY A 168 2.69 16.67 0.77
C GLY A 168 3.43 17.79 0.02
N GLY A 169 2.94 19.02 0.13
CA GLY A 169 3.60 20.22 -0.38
C GLY A 169 3.55 21.36 0.64
N SER A 170 4.60 22.17 0.70
CA SER A 170 4.77 23.32 1.60
C SER A 170 3.54 24.25 1.64
N ASN A 171 2.92 24.48 0.48
CA ASN A 171 1.82 25.44 0.31
C ASN A 171 0.43 24.88 0.63
N GLY A 172 0.31 23.63 1.10
CA GLY A 172 -0.95 23.03 1.54
C GLY A 172 -2.02 22.79 0.46
N ASN A 173 -1.87 23.37 -0.73
CA ASN A 173 -2.85 23.36 -1.83
C ASN A 173 -2.65 22.23 -2.85
N PHE A 174 -1.44 21.67 -2.91
CA PHE A 174 -1.09 20.58 -3.82
C PHE A 174 -0.75 19.30 -3.05
N ASP A 175 -1.08 18.18 -3.66
CA ASP A 175 -0.60 16.87 -3.28
C ASP A 175 0.50 16.46 -4.25
N LYS A 176 1.60 15.95 -3.69
CA LYS A 176 2.82 15.63 -4.42
C LYS A 176 3.13 14.14 -4.26
N VAL A 177 3.55 13.52 -5.35
CA VAL A 177 4.05 12.14 -5.39
C VAL A 177 5.37 12.09 -6.13
N ILE A 178 6.24 11.16 -5.74
CA ILE A 178 7.53 10.93 -6.40
C ILE A 178 7.48 9.58 -7.10
N ILE A 179 7.80 9.57 -8.39
CA ILE A 179 7.79 8.35 -9.22
C ILE A 179 9.20 8.07 -9.70
N SER A 180 9.71 6.87 -9.38
CA SER A 180 10.97 6.35 -9.92
C SER A 180 10.76 5.38 -11.09
N ALA A 181 11.61 5.49 -12.11
CA ALA A 181 11.61 4.72 -13.35
C ALA A 181 12.18 3.29 -13.21
N ASN A 182 11.78 2.58 -12.14
CA ASN A 182 12.27 1.25 -11.79
C ASN A 182 11.50 0.09 -12.48
N GLY A 183 10.26 0.32 -12.92
CA GLY A 183 9.42 -0.70 -13.56
C GLY A 183 8.98 -0.31 -14.98
N ASN A 184 8.41 -1.26 -15.71
CA ASN A 184 7.98 -1.05 -17.11
C ASN A 184 6.93 0.05 -17.26
N TRP A 185 5.94 0.11 -16.35
CA TRP A 185 4.95 1.18 -16.37
C TRP A 185 5.55 2.51 -15.91
N THR A 186 6.31 2.53 -14.81
CA THR A 186 6.86 3.79 -14.28
C THR A 186 7.90 4.41 -15.21
N ARG A 187 8.68 3.61 -15.94
CA ARG A 187 9.60 4.10 -16.98
C ARG A 187 8.87 4.74 -18.16
N ARG A 188 7.77 4.14 -18.62
CA ARG A 188 6.94 4.72 -19.69
C ARG A 188 6.29 6.03 -19.25
N VAL A 189 5.81 6.08 -18.01
CA VAL A 189 5.28 7.33 -17.41
C VAL A 189 6.36 8.39 -17.27
N TYR A 190 7.54 8.02 -16.78
CA TYR A 190 8.69 8.92 -16.67
C TYR A 190 9.06 9.52 -18.03
N ASN A 191 9.25 8.69 -19.07
CA ASN A 191 9.59 9.17 -20.41
C ASN A 191 8.53 10.14 -20.94
N LEU A 192 7.25 9.75 -20.87
CA LEU A 192 6.13 10.57 -21.35
C LEU A 192 6.07 11.95 -20.67
N LEU A 193 6.27 11.99 -19.35
CA LEU A 193 6.16 13.23 -18.59
C LEU A 193 7.43 14.09 -18.69
N SER A 194 8.61 13.47 -18.76
CA SER A 194 9.90 14.16 -18.92
C SER A 194 10.10 14.77 -20.31
N GLU A 195 9.55 14.15 -21.36
CA GLU A 195 9.51 14.72 -22.71
C GLU A 195 8.58 15.93 -22.75
N ASN A 196 7.42 15.84 -22.09
CA ASN A 196 6.47 16.94 -22.02
C ASN A 196 7.02 18.14 -21.23
N SER A 197 7.76 17.92 -20.14
CA SER A 197 8.36 19.02 -19.37
C SER A 197 9.44 19.78 -20.15
N LYS A 198 10.04 19.15 -21.18
CA LYS A 198 11.05 19.76 -22.04
C LYS A 198 10.47 20.45 -23.29
N SER A 199 9.21 20.17 -23.62
CA SER A 199 8.55 20.68 -24.82
C SER A 199 7.85 22.01 -24.52
N ALA A 200 7.80 22.92 -25.51
CA ALA A 200 7.09 24.19 -25.36
C ALA A 200 5.59 23.97 -25.04
N PRO A 201 4.96 24.89 -24.28
CA PRO A 201 3.58 24.75 -23.78
C PRO A 201 2.49 24.63 -24.86
N ASP A 202 2.84 24.83 -26.14
CA ASP A 202 1.94 24.78 -27.31
C ASP A 202 1.95 23.43 -28.05
N SER A 203 2.64 22.42 -27.54
CA SER A 203 2.50 21.07 -28.11
C SER A 203 1.14 20.47 -27.74
N ASP A 204 0.45 19.86 -28.71
CA ASP A 204 -0.84 19.13 -28.61
C ASP A 204 -0.79 17.88 -27.67
N PHE A 205 0.19 17.83 -26.77
CA PHE A 205 0.48 16.72 -25.88
C PHE A 205 -0.53 16.65 -24.73
N ASN A 206 -1.72 16.15 -25.06
CA ASN A 206 -2.75 15.87 -24.08
C ASN A 206 -2.46 14.54 -23.37
N TYR A 207 -2.31 14.61 -22.04
CA TYR A 207 -2.35 13.44 -21.18
C TYR A 207 -3.25 13.74 -19.98
N SER A 208 -3.72 12.66 -19.35
CA SER A 208 -4.45 12.77 -18.08
C SER A 208 -3.86 11.79 -17.08
N ILE A 209 -3.95 12.18 -15.82
CA ILE A 209 -3.56 11.37 -14.67
C ILE A 209 -4.81 11.14 -13.84
N LEU A 210 -5.12 9.87 -13.59
CA LEU A 210 -6.19 9.45 -12.70
C LEU A 210 -5.58 9.14 -11.33
N VAL A 211 -6.13 9.72 -10.27
CA VAL A 211 -5.66 9.54 -8.91
C VAL A 211 -6.80 9.02 -8.05
N SER A 212 -6.56 7.96 -7.29
CA SER A 212 -7.55 7.41 -6.37
C SER A 212 -7.75 8.31 -5.13
N LYS A 213 -8.73 7.96 -4.29
CA LYS A 213 -8.73 8.47 -2.91
C LYS A 213 -7.42 8.07 -2.19
N PRO A 214 -6.98 8.84 -1.17
CA PRO A 214 -5.90 8.43 -0.31
C PRO A 214 -6.24 7.17 0.52
N PHE A 215 -5.24 6.33 0.74
CA PHE A 215 -5.27 5.15 1.60
C PHE A 215 -4.25 5.32 2.72
N THR A 216 -4.57 4.83 3.92
CA THR A 216 -3.66 4.90 5.08
C THR A 216 -2.69 3.72 5.07
N SER A 217 -1.41 4.02 5.31
CA SER A 217 -0.35 3.04 5.46
C SER A 217 -0.06 2.74 6.94
N LYS A 218 0.48 1.55 7.22
CA LYS A 218 0.80 1.08 8.57
C LYS A 218 1.88 1.90 9.27
N TYR A 219 2.76 2.58 8.53
CA TYR A 219 3.80 3.41 9.14
C TYR A 219 3.26 4.74 9.72
N SER A 220 1.96 5.04 9.60
CA SER A 220 1.33 6.15 10.34
C SER A 220 1.36 5.96 11.86
N HIS A 221 1.51 4.72 12.34
CA HIS A 221 1.62 4.39 13.77
C HIS A 221 2.99 4.70 14.37
N VAL A 222 3.94 5.21 13.57
CA VAL A 222 5.27 5.59 14.06
C VAL A 222 5.22 6.61 15.20
N PHE A 223 4.21 7.49 15.20
CA PHE A 223 4.00 8.51 16.23
C PHE A 223 3.63 7.94 17.61
N GLU A 224 3.27 6.66 17.72
CA GLU A 224 2.97 5.97 18.99
C GLU A 224 4.25 5.54 19.75
N ASN A 225 5.43 5.77 19.15
CA ASN A 225 6.73 5.44 19.72
C ASN A 225 7.41 6.71 20.24
N ASP A 226 8.32 6.58 21.20
CA ASP A 226 9.07 7.70 21.75
C ASP A 226 10.21 8.12 20.81
N ILE A 227 10.86 7.14 20.16
CA ILE A 227 11.93 7.37 19.18
C ILE A 227 11.56 6.66 17.88
N ALA A 228 11.75 7.34 16.74
CA ALA A 228 11.53 6.74 15.43
C ALA A 228 12.85 6.59 14.65
N ILE A 229 13.08 5.41 14.08
CA ILE A 229 14.16 5.15 13.14
C ILE A 229 13.54 4.91 11.76
N LEU A 230 13.72 5.86 10.86
CA LEU A 230 13.18 5.84 9.50
C LEU A 230 14.27 5.35 8.54
N VAL A 231 14.23 4.09 8.15
CA VAL A 231 15.12 3.51 7.15
C VAL A 231 14.48 3.66 5.77
N SER A 232 15.13 4.41 4.88
CA SER A 232 14.64 4.64 3.52
C SER A 232 15.66 4.24 2.46
N GLY A 233 15.19 3.77 1.31
CA GLY A 233 16.04 3.41 0.16
C GLY A 233 15.63 4.15 -1.10
N GLY A 234 16.52 4.97 -1.68
CA GLY A 234 16.25 5.75 -2.89
C GLY A 234 15.00 6.63 -2.74
N THR A 235 14.03 6.51 -3.66
CA THR A 235 12.73 7.21 -3.55
C THR A 235 11.86 6.74 -2.39
N GLY A 236 12.28 5.76 -1.60
CA GLY A 236 11.69 5.39 -0.30
C GLY A 236 11.72 6.49 0.75
N ILE A 237 12.33 7.64 0.45
CA ILE A 237 12.26 8.85 1.27
C ILE A 237 10.88 9.51 1.23
N SER A 238 10.08 9.28 0.19
CA SER A 238 8.77 9.91 -0.02
C SER A 238 7.85 9.90 1.21
N PRO A 239 7.58 8.75 1.86
CA PRO A 239 6.74 8.74 3.07
C PRO A 239 7.42 9.31 4.31
N MET A 240 8.75 9.49 4.32
CA MET A 240 9.48 10.04 5.46
C MET A 240 9.34 11.56 5.55
N ILE A 241 9.31 12.25 4.41
CA ILE A 241 9.12 13.71 4.32
C ILE A 241 7.86 14.19 5.09
N PRO A 242 6.65 13.66 4.85
CA PRO A 242 5.47 14.09 5.58
C PRO A 242 5.49 13.67 7.06
N ILE A 243 6.15 12.55 7.41
CA ILE A 243 6.33 12.15 8.82
C ILE A 243 7.17 13.19 9.56
N ILE A 244 8.28 13.61 8.96
CA ILE A 244 9.18 14.64 9.50
C ILE A 244 8.44 15.98 9.64
N ASN A 245 7.77 16.43 8.58
CA ASN A 245 7.00 17.68 8.58
C ASN A 245 5.88 17.68 9.64
N LYS A 246 5.18 16.56 9.80
CA LYS A 246 4.12 16.41 10.80
C LYS A 246 4.68 16.39 12.23
N HIS A 247 5.83 15.74 12.43
CA HIS A 247 6.53 15.78 13.71
C HIS A 247 6.90 17.21 14.09
N ALA A 248 7.48 17.98 13.17
CA ALA A 248 7.80 19.39 13.36
C ALA A 248 6.55 20.20 13.77
N HIS A 249 5.45 20.03 13.05
CA HIS A 249 4.18 20.69 13.34
C HIS A 249 3.65 20.34 14.75
N TYR A 250 3.71 19.07 15.13
CA TYR A 250 3.24 18.67 16.47
C TYR A 250 4.10 19.19 17.62
N LEU A 251 5.41 19.32 17.41
CA LEU A 251 6.29 19.92 18.43
C LEU A 251 5.98 21.41 18.64
N THR A 252 5.56 22.13 17.60
CA THR A 252 5.16 23.55 17.70
C THR A 252 3.75 23.79 18.24
N THR A 253 2.88 22.76 18.25
CA THR A 253 1.49 22.93 18.66
C THR A 253 1.27 22.47 20.10
N LYS A 254 0.51 23.26 20.89
CA LYS A 254 0.22 22.95 22.31
C LYS A 254 -0.58 21.65 22.53
N LYS A 255 -1.15 21.06 21.47
CA LYS A 255 -1.90 19.80 21.52
C LYS A 255 -0.99 18.64 21.12
N ARG A 256 0.03 18.34 21.94
CA ARG A 256 0.80 17.10 21.77
C ARG A 256 -0.14 15.90 21.94
N LYS A 257 -0.40 15.20 20.84
CA LYS A 257 -1.20 13.96 20.82
C LYS A 257 -0.33 12.70 20.68
N HIS A 258 1.00 12.83 20.74
CA HIS A 258 1.92 11.73 20.48
C HIS A 258 3.12 11.77 21.41
N SER A 259 3.77 10.61 21.54
CA SER A 259 4.93 10.39 22.40
C SER A 259 6.26 10.62 21.68
N LEU A 260 6.27 10.68 20.34
CA LEU A 260 7.50 10.84 19.55
C LEU A 260 8.30 12.10 19.92
N GLU A 261 9.54 11.89 20.38
CA GLU A 261 10.49 12.91 20.86
C GLU A 261 11.57 13.25 19.84
N LYS A 262 12.02 12.26 19.06
CA LYS A 262 13.12 12.39 18.10
C LYS A 262 13.01 11.39 16.95
N ILE A 263 13.40 11.83 15.76
CA ILE A 263 13.46 11.03 14.54
C ILE A 263 14.94 10.85 14.12
N HIS A 264 15.31 9.62 13.79
CA HIS A 264 16.56 9.28 13.11
C HIS A 264 16.25 8.79 11.71
N LEU A 265 16.60 9.57 10.70
CA LEU A 265 16.47 9.20 9.30
C LEU A 265 17.76 8.53 8.82
N VAL A 266 17.68 7.25 8.47
CA VAL A 266 18.76 6.47 7.85
C VAL A 266 18.42 6.29 6.38
N TRP A 267 19.04 7.08 5.51
CA TRP A 267 18.70 7.09 4.09
C TRP A 267 19.80 6.47 3.23
N ILE A 268 19.50 5.34 2.61
CA ILE A 268 20.41 4.62 1.73
C ILE A 268 20.10 5.04 0.29
N CYS A 269 20.99 5.79 -0.34
CA CYS A 269 20.78 6.31 -1.68
C CYS A 269 21.94 6.01 -2.61
N ARG A 270 21.66 5.89 -3.91
CA ARG A 270 22.67 5.78 -4.98
C ARG A 270 22.73 7.02 -5.86
N ASP A 271 21.69 7.84 -5.81
CA ASP A 271 21.49 9.00 -6.67
C ASP A 271 21.53 10.25 -5.81
N ALA A 272 22.58 11.06 -5.99
CA ALA A 272 22.80 12.27 -5.19
C ALA A 272 21.80 13.38 -5.53
N SER A 273 21.24 13.39 -6.75
CA SER A 273 20.23 14.38 -7.15
C SER A 273 18.93 14.26 -6.35
N LEU A 274 18.70 13.14 -5.67
CA LEU A 274 17.56 13.02 -4.76
C LEU A 274 17.75 13.83 -3.47
N PHE A 275 18.97 14.19 -3.08
CA PHE A 275 19.25 14.84 -1.80
C PHE A 275 18.49 16.15 -1.60
N ASP A 276 18.21 16.86 -2.70
CA ASP A 276 17.45 18.11 -2.73
C ASP A 276 16.03 17.95 -2.13
N LEU A 277 15.47 16.72 -2.15
CA LEU A 277 14.20 16.39 -1.51
C LEU A 277 14.18 16.62 0.02
N LEU A 278 15.35 16.69 0.65
CA LEU A 278 15.49 16.93 2.09
C LEU A 278 15.64 18.41 2.44
N GLU A 279 15.90 19.30 1.48
CA GLU A 279 16.13 20.72 1.77
C GLU A 279 14.89 21.38 2.38
N GLU A 280 13.73 21.22 1.74
CA GLU A 280 12.46 21.77 2.24
C GLU A 280 12.11 21.29 3.68
N PRO A 281 12.08 19.98 3.98
CA PRO A 281 11.74 19.52 5.33
C PRO A 281 12.80 19.90 6.38
N LEU A 282 14.09 19.98 6.03
CA LEU A 282 15.13 20.43 6.96
C LEU A 282 15.03 21.92 7.24
N ASN A 283 14.86 22.76 6.22
CA ASN A 283 14.68 24.21 6.39
C ASN A 283 13.44 24.54 7.23
N ASN A 284 12.35 23.77 7.07
CA ASN A 284 11.15 23.88 7.90
C ASN A 284 11.42 23.55 9.38
N LEU A 285 12.32 22.61 9.68
CA LEU A 285 12.73 22.31 11.05
C LEU A 285 13.67 23.38 11.63
N ILE A 286 14.62 23.85 10.83
CA ILE A 286 15.60 24.89 11.21
C ILE A 286 14.90 26.19 11.55
N SER A 287 13.99 26.64 10.69
CA SER A 287 13.17 27.84 10.93
C SER A 287 12.30 27.78 12.19
N LYS A 288 12.10 26.59 12.77
CA LYS A 288 11.34 26.38 14.01
C LYS A 288 12.23 26.09 15.21
N ASP A 289 13.55 26.14 15.05
CA ASP A 289 14.54 25.79 16.07
C ASP A 289 14.37 24.35 16.60
N LEU A 290 14.06 23.40 15.71
CA LEU A 290 13.82 21.99 16.03
C LEU A 290 14.93 21.07 15.51
N ASN A 291 16.14 21.61 15.31
CA ASN A 291 17.27 20.90 14.69
C ASN A 291 17.62 19.61 15.42
N GLU A 292 17.60 19.63 16.75
CA GLU A 292 17.96 18.47 17.57
C GLU A 292 16.96 17.31 17.49
N ARG A 293 15.75 17.55 16.95
CA ARG A 293 14.63 16.60 16.90
C ARG A 293 14.69 15.67 15.69
N LEU A 294 15.59 15.96 14.74
CA LEU A 294 15.86 15.12 13.58
C LEU A 294 17.37 14.91 13.46
N THR A 295 17.78 13.66 13.30
CA THR A 295 19.15 13.33 12.88
C THR A 295 19.05 12.61 11.55
N VAL A 296 19.86 13.02 10.58
CA VAL A 296 19.86 12.46 9.22
C VAL A 296 21.22 11.84 8.95
N THR A 297 21.24 10.56 8.59
CA THR A 297 22.44 9.87 8.14
C THR A 297 22.19 9.31 6.75
N ILE A 298 22.91 9.85 5.77
CA ILE A 298 22.83 9.48 4.38
C ILE A 298 23.95 8.49 4.08
N TYR A 299 23.59 7.27 3.70
CA TYR A 299 24.50 6.24 3.21
C TYR A 299 24.51 6.24 1.68
N TYR A 300 25.55 6.84 1.10
CA TYR A 300 25.71 6.88 -0.35
C TYR A 300 26.38 5.60 -0.86
N THR A 301 25.70 4.89 -1.75
CA THR A 301 26.11 3.58 -2.30
C THR A 301 26.24 3.57 -3.83
N GLY A 302 26.31 4.75 -4.45
CA GLY A 302 26.53 4.90 -5.90
C GLY A 302 27.95 4.52 -6.31
N SER A 303 28.12 4.04 -7.55
CA SER A 303 29.41 3.63 -8.09
C SER A 303 30.27 4.86 -8.41
N LYS A 304 31.40 5.02 -7.70
CA LYS A 304 32.49 5.99 -7.91
C LYS A 304 32.07 7.46 -8.02
N ILE A 305 32.39 8.23 -6.99
CA ILE A 305 33.30 9.40 -7.05
C ILE A 305 33.41 10.01 -8.46
N ASN A 306 32.33 10.59 -8.97
CA ASN A 306 32.47 11.87 -9.65
C ASN A 306 32.35 12.89 -8.52
N GLU A 307 33.48 13.15 -7.85
CA GLU A 307 33.61 14.21 -6.85
C GLU A 307 33.03 15.55 -7.36
N THR A 308 32.91 15.73 -8.67
CA THR A 308 32.25 16.87 -9.31
C THR A 308 30.73 16.92 -9.13
N SER A 309 29.98 15.82 -9.30
CA SER A 309 28.51 15.84 -9.18
C SER A 309 28.04 15.69 -7.73
N VAL A 310 28.69 14.81 -6.95
CA VAL A 310 28.45 14.75 -5.50
C VAL A 310 28.95 16.01 -4.84
N GLY A 311 30.11 16.57 -5.24
CA GLY A 311 30.66 17.81 -4.69
C GLY A 311 29.80 19.05 -4.97
N GLN A 312 29.05 19.08 -6.09
CA GLN A 312 28.05 20.13 -6.32
C GLN A 312 26.90 20.06 -5.32
N HIS A 313 26.35 18.87 -5.07
CA HIS A 313 25.31 18.69 -4.05
C HIS A 313 25.89 18.74 -2.62
N GLN A 314 27.16 18.41 -2.39
CA GLN A 314 27.87 18.50 -1.11
C GLN A 314 28.12 19.95 -0.69
N LYS A 315 28.15 20.88 -1.66
CA LYS A 315 28.11 22.33 -1.42
C LYS A 315 26.71 22.86 -1.08
N SER A 316 25.68 22.00 -1.07
CA SER A 316 24.39 22.41 -0.50
C SER A 316 24.59 22.71 0.98
N ALA A 317 23.99 23.82 1.43
CA ALA A 317 23.96 24.22 2.85
C ALA A 317 23.41 23.11 3.77
N LEU A 318 22.72 22.11 3.20
CA LEU A 318 22.22 20.94 3.89
C LEU A 318 23.33 20.13 4.58
N PHE A 319 24.53 20.01 3.98
CA PHE A 319 25.62 19.20 4.54
C PHE A 319 26.50 19.95 5.54
N GLU A 320 26.31 21.27 5.67
CA GLU A 320 26.94 22.07 6.72
C GLU A 320 26.22 21.92 8.08
N LEU A 321 25.03 21.34 8.07
CA LEU A 321 24.20 21.15 9.26
C LEU A 321 24.76 20.03 10.15
N PRO A 322 24.95 20.25 11.47
CA PRO A 322 25.53 19.26 12.37
C PRO A 322 24.66 18.01 12.53
N GLN A 323 23.36 18.10 12.25
CA GLN A 323 22.42 16.98 12.31
C GLN A 323 22.42 16.10 11.05
N VAL A 324 23.17 16.46 10.00
CA VAL A 324 23.27 15.70 8.75
C VAL A 324 24.67 15.09 8.62
N SER A 325 24.74 13.77 8.44
CA SER A 325 25.99 13.07 8.15
C SER A 325 25.91 12.30 6.84
N LEU A 326 26.98 12.39 6.03
CA LEU A 326 27.13 11.67 4.77
C LEU A 326 28.21 10.59 4.91
N VAL A 327 27.83 9.34 4.64
CA VAL A 327 28.70 8.17 4.77
C VAL A 327 28.77 7.42 3.44
N TYR A 328 29.98 7.21 2.93
CA TYR A 328 30.24 6.56 1.64
C TYR A 328 30.39 5.04 1.78
N SER A 329 29.37 4.39 2.35
CA SER A 329 29.37 2.94 2.52
C SER A 329 27.96 2.39 2.57
N LYS A 330 27.84 1.07 2.51
CA LYS A 330 26.57 0.40 2.81
C LYS A 330 26.47 0.23 4.34
N PRO A 331 25.35 0.58 4.99
CA PRO A 331 25.23 0.45 6.43
C PRO A 331 25.11 -1.01 6.85
N ASP A 332 25.75 -1.36 7.96
CA ASP A 332 25.28 -2.48 8.78
C ASP A 332 24.13 -1.99 9.66
N LEU A 333 22.91 -2.41 9.34
CA LEU A 333 21.72 -2.00 10.08
C LEU A 333 21.76 -2.43 11.55
N TYR A 334 22.47 -3.50 11.90
CA TYR A 334 22.57 -3.94 13.29
C TYR A 334 23.39 -2.95 14.11
N ASP A 335 24.52 -2.50 13.57
CA ASP A 335 25.38 -1.50 14.20
C ASP A 335 24.69 -0.14 14.26
N VAL A 336 24.02 0.27 13.18
CA VAL A 336 23.23 1.50 13.15
C VAL A 336 22.12 1.50 14.20
N TYR A 337 21.38 0.41 14.33
CA TYR A 337 20.34 0.30 15.37
C TYR A 337 20.95 0.32 16.77
N THR A 338 22.08 -0.35 16.97
CA THR A 338 22.78 -0.34 18.25
C THR A 338 23.21 1.08 18.61
N GLU A 339 23.94 1.75 17.72
CA GLU A 339 24.45 3.11 17.95
C GLU A 339 23.33 4.12 18.24
N ILE A 340 22.19 4.01 17.54
CA ILE A 340 21.05 4.91 17.77
C ILE A 340 20.33 4.57 19.08
N ILE A 341 19.97 3.30 19.30
CA ILE A 341 19.07 2.92 20.39
C ILE A 341 19.78 2.99 21.75
N THR A 342 21.08 2.66 21.82
CA THR A 342 21.83 2.70 23.09
C THR A 342 22.05 4.11 23.64
N LYS A 343 21.79 5.16 22.84
CA LYS A 343 21.81 6.56 23.30
C LYS A 343 20.61 6.90 24.20
N TYR A 344 19.60 6.03 24.26
CA TYR A 344 18.35 6.27 24.98
C TYR A 344 18.16 5.33 26.17
N GLU A 345 17.35 5.79 27.12
CA GLU A 345 16.91 4.98 28.26
C GLU A 345 16.08 3.77 27.82
N SER A 346 16.19 2.68 28.58
CA SER A 346 15.48 1.41 28.35
C SER A 346 13.95 1.49 28.41
N ASN A 347 13.40 2.55 29.01
CA ASN A 347 11.94 2.73 29.10
C ASN A 347 11.31 3.24 27.79
N LYS A 348 12.12 3.70 26.81
CA LYS A 348 11.62 4.29 25.56
C LYS A 348 11.18 3.22 24.56
N ASN A 349 10.04 3.47 23.92
CA ASN A 349 9.53 2.68 22.81
C ASN A 349 10.19 3.13 21.51
N ILE A 350 10.78 2.18 20.78
CA ILE A 350 11.46 2.44 19.51
C ILE A 350 10.59 1.96 18.35
N GLY A 351 10.25 2.87 17.44
CA GLY A 351 9.53 2.56 16.20
C GLY A 351 10.47 2.56 15.01
N ILE A 352 10.69 1.40 14.38
CA ILE A 352 11.50 1.29 13.16
C ILE A 352 10.56 1.20 11.95
N VAL A 353 10.73 2.12 11.00
CA VAL A 353 10.01 2.13 9.73
C VAL A 353 11.00 1.86 8.60
N ALA A 354 10.71 0.90 7.71
CA ALA A 354 11.54 0.63 6.54
C ALA A 354 10.77 0.78 5.22
N VAL A 355 11.24 1.63 4.31
CA VAL A 355 10.66 1.81 2.96
C VAL A 355 11.72 1.82 1.87
N GLY A 356 11.53 1.01 0.84
CA GLY A 356 12.46 0.89 -0.28
C GLY A 356 12.32 -0.45 -0.99
N SER A 357 13.41 -0.94 -1.59
CA SER A 357 13.42 -2.26 -2.25
C SER A 357 13.02 -3.40 -1.30
N GLU A 358 12.43 -4.47 -1.85
CA GLU A 358 12.03 -5.66 -1.07
C GLU A 358 13.22 -6.25 -0.29
N SER A 359 14.41 -6.28 -0.89
CA SER A 359 15.64 -6.73 -0.23
C SER A 359 16.00 -5.89 1.00
N LEU A 360 15.93 -4.55 0.89
CA LEU A 360 16.21 -3.65 2.00
C LEU A 360 15.18 -3.79 3.12
N THR A 361 13.89 -3.83 2.78
CA THR A 361 12.81 -3.87 3.78
C THR A 361 12.78 -5.20 4.53
N GLU A 362 13.00 -6.33 3.85
CA GLU A 362 13.13 -7.64 4.51
C GLU A 362 14.43 -7.76 5.31
N GLN A 363 15.55 -7.17 4.84
CA GLN A 363 16.78 -7.09 5.64
C GLN A 363 16.55 -6.29 6.93
N ALA A 364 15.98 -5.08 6.84
CA ALA A 364 15.68 -4.23 7.98
C ALA A 364 14.76 -4.92 8.99
N LYS A 365 13.73 -5.63 8.51
CA LYS A 365 12.81 -6.42 9.34
C LYS A 365 13.51 -7.55 10.07
N ARG A 366 14.36 -8.32 9.36
CA ARG A 366 15.12 -9.43 9.94
C ARG A 366 16.08 -8.94 11.02
N ILE A 367 16.81 -7.86 10.73
CA ILE A 367 17.79 -7.28 11.66
C ILE A 367 17.09 -6.65 12.87
N SER A 368 15.99 -5.91 12.66
CA SER A 368 15.18 -5.36 13.74
C SER A 368 14.69 -6.44 14.70
N ARG A 369 14.18 -7.56 14.18
CA ARG A 369 13.76 -8.71 15.00
C ARG A 369 14.91 -9.37 15.75
N LYS A 370 16.07 -9.51 15.09
CA LYS A 370 17.28 -10.05 15.72
C LYS A 370 17.69 -9.17 16.91
N TRP A 371 17.84 -7.88 16.66
CA TRP A 371 18.24 -6.88 17.66
C TRP A 371 17.24 -6.83 18.83
N ALA A 372 15.94 -6.80 18.54
CA ALA A 372 14.90 -6.79 19.56
C ALA A 372 14.88 -8.05 20.43
N ARG A 373 15.21 -9.21 19.86
CA ARG A 373 15.31 -10.47 20.61
C ARG A 373 16.52 -10.49 21.54
N GLU A 374 17.65 -9.96 21.09
CA GLU A 374 18.90 -9.87 21.87
C GLU A 374 18.80 -8.83 23.00
N ASN A 375 17.98 -7.79 22.82
CA ASN A 375 17.82 -6.69 23.79
C ASN A 375 16.42 -6.64 24.45
N LYS A 376 15.67 -7.75 24.44
CA LYS A 376 14.24 -7.80 24.81
C LYS A 376 13.93 -7.31 26.24
N ARG A 377 14.89 -7.44 27.16
CA ARG A 377 14.73 -7.01 28.57
C ARG A 377 14.88 -5.50 28.74
N ALA A 378 15.56 -4.84 27.80
CA ALA A 378 15.92 -3.44 27.90
C ALA A 378 15.11 -2.55 26.96
N PHE A 379 14.64 -3.03 25.80
CA PHE A 379 13.96 -2.15 24.84
C PHE A 379 12.74 -2.79 24.20
N ARG A 380 11.70 -1.97 23.98
CA ARG A 380 10.54 -2.35 23.17
C ARG A 380 10.67 -1.79 21.76
N VAL A 381 10.83 -2.68 20.78
CA VAL A 381 11.01 -2.33 19.37
C VAL A 381 9.79 -2.75 18.56
N ASN A 382 9.14 -1.78 17.92
CA ASN A 382 8.05 -1.98 16.98
C ASN A 382 8.57 -1.80 15.55
N PHE A 383 8.14 -2.63 14.61
CA PHE A 383 8.60 -2.58 13.21
C PHE A 383 7.43 -2.40 12.24
N TYR A 384 7.57 -1.45 11.32
CA TYR A 384 6.62 -1.12 10.27
C TYR A 384 7.35 -1.10 8.91
N SER A 385 6.71 -1.54 7.84
CA SER A 385 7.34 -1.51 6.51
C SER A 385 6.34 -1.32 5.37
N ALA A 386 6.82 -0.73 4.28
CA ALA A 386 6.20 -0.75 2.97
C ALA A 386 7.28 -0.97 1.90
N ALA A 387 7.05 -1.88 0.95
CA ALA A 387 7.95 -2.07 -0.19
C ALA A 387 7.49 -1.20 -1.36
N LEU A 388 8.45 -0.58 -2.06
CA LEU A 388 8.22 0.23 -3.27
C LEU A 388 8.43 -0.57 -4.55
#